data_AF-A0A953ICD5-F1
#
_entry.id   AF-A0A953ICD5-F1
#
_cell.length_a   1.000
_cell.length_b   1.000
_cell.length_c   1.000
_cell.angle_alpha   90.00
_cell.angle_beta   90.00
_cell.angle_gamma   90.00
#
_symmetry.space_group_name_H-M   'P 1'
#
loop_
_entity.id
_entity.type
_entity.pdbx_description
1 polymer ?
#
loop_
_entity_poly.entity_id
_entity_poly.type
_entity_poly.pdbx_seq_one_letter_code
_entity_poly.pdbx_strand_id
1 'polypeptide(L)'
;MRKGRGLSFFVLLLFLLTVVGTGWAAPEEFERGHRLDGPMGQAFRKAADAYGVPVELLVALAYAETRLDDHDGVPSVAGGYGVMHLVSNPQVTTLDLAAKLTGLDPARLRTDTAANILGGAALLAHYAAEQGADVKSLKLGDWFEAVARYSQLEGVAARDYALQVYEFLNRGIDAVVDGEEIRIEPQAVTPDLGRFAGLITVQSQDYGPAAWVPAHSSNYTASNRPSSYPIRYIVIHVTQGSYSGTISWFQNPSSNVSAHYVIRSSDGAITQMVREKDIAWHAGNWTYNTQSIGIEHEGWVSSCTWFTDAMYRASAALTRNIAQKYGIPMTRSYIIGHNEVPGATHTDPGSCWDWNYYMSLVTQSSGSWSAIVDNTTSGRFRASSNWGTSSWSSQRYGSNYRFAEPKAVSDAAYYKFNIPSTGNYDIYMWYPANSGYNDRTPVVIWQANSAGTGTTPVTVYVNQRQNGGRWVHLGTFRLLAGDREIIAVSRWTSGTGYVIADAFRVVRR
;
A
#
# COMPACT_ATOMS: atom_id res chain seq x y z
N MET A 1 -74.89 -57.77 27.18
CA MET A 1 -74.78 -56.36 27.61
C MET A 1 -73.34 -56.04 27.91
N ARG A 2 -72.71 -55.13 27.17
CA ARG A 2 -71.66 -54.19 27.61
C ARG A 2 -71.14 -53.46 26.37
N LYS A 3 -71.49 -52.17 26.26
CA LYS A 3 -70.82 -51.21 25.38
C LYS A 3 -69.88 -50.38 26.26
N GLY A 4 -68.60 -50.39 25.92
CA GLY A 4 -67.60 -49.42 26.37
C GLY A 4 -67.04 -48.71 25.14
N ARG A 5 -66.95 -47.39 25.20
CA ARG A 5 -66.55 -46.49 24.10
C ARG A 5 -65.05 -46.62 23.80
N GLY A 6 -64.69 -46.56 22.52
CA GLY A 6 -63.31 -46.44 22.03
C GLY A 6 -63.24 -45.46 20.86
N LEU A 7 -62.30 -44.52 20.96
CA LEU A 7 -62.03 -43.36 20.11
C LEU A 7 -61.29 -43.80 18.84
N SER A 8 -61.70 -43.36 17.64
CA SER A 8 -61.06 -43.72 16.36
C SER A 8 -59.97 -42.73 15.95
N PHE A 9 -58.79 -43.29 15.65
CA PHE A 9 -57.60 -42.70 15.04
C PHE A 9 -57.81 -42.31 13.57
N PHE A 10 -57.18 -41.22 13.13
CA PHE A 10 -56.97 -40.88 11.72
C PHE A 10 -55.53 -41.25 11.32
N VAL A 11 -55.40 -42.07 10.27
CA VAL A 11 -54.13 -42.54 9.69
C VAL A 11 -53.74 -41.60 8.53
N LEU A 12 -52.52 -41.07 8.54
CA LEU A 12 -51.93 -40.31 7.45
C LEU A 12 -50.91 -41.18 6.71
N LEU A 13 -51.12 -41.37 5.41
CA LEU A 13 -50.26 -42.17 4.52
C LEU A 13 -49.03 -41.35 4.09
N LEU A 14 -47.83 -41.86 4.33
CA LEU A 14 -46.55 -41.32 3.87
C LEU A 14 -46.19 -41.91 2.49
N PHE A 15 -45.87 -41.08 1.50
CA PHE A 15 -45.17 -41.51 0.28
C PHE A 15 -43.67 -41.26 0.44
N LEU A 16 -42.87 -42.34 0.41
CA LEU A 16 -41.41 -42.29 0.27
C LEU A 16 -41.03 -42.02 -1.20
N LEU A 17 -40.27 -40.96 -1.45
CA LEU A 17 -39.48 -40.80 -2.68
C LEU A 17 -38.01 -41.02 -2.32
N THR A 18 -37.42 -42.11 -2.83
CA THR A 18 -35.99 -42.37 -2.77
C THR A 18 -35.26 -41.50 -3.79
N VAL A 19 -34.54 -40.48 -3.33
CA VAL A 19 -33.54 -39.75 -4.12
C VAL A 19 -32.18 -40.39 -3.86
N VAL A 20 -31.58 -40.97 -4.89
CA VAL A 20 -30.18 -41.43 -4.89
C VAL A 20 -29.30 -40.19 -4.85
N GLY A 21 -28.69 -39.91 -3.71
CA GLY A 21 -27.73 -38.82 -3.54
C GLY A 21 -26.42 -39.17 -4.22
N THR A 22 -26.14 -38.55 -5.37
CA THR A 22 -24.77 -38.38 -5.85
C THR A 22 -24.11 -37.32 -4.96
N GLY A 23 -23.27 -37.77 -4.04
CA GLY A 23 -22.49 -36.89 -3.16
C GLY A 23 -21.56 -36.02 -4.00
N TRP A 24 -21.97 -34.77 -4.23
CA TRP A 24 -21.04 -33.69 -4.52
C TRP A 24 -20.65 -33.14 -3.15
N ALA A 25 -19.49 -33.58 -2.66
CA ALA A 25 -18.83 -32.90 -1.55
C ALA A 25 -18.67 -31.43 -1.96
N ALA A 26 -19.15 -30.51 -1.12
CA ALA A 26 -18.74 -29.13 -1.19
C ALA A 26 -17.20 -29.10 -1.17
N PRO A 27 -16.54 -28.30 -2.03
CA PRO A 27 -15.10 -28.14 -1.91
C PRO A 27 -14.81 -27.66 -0.48
N GLU A 28 -13.91 -28.36 0.21
CA GLU A 28 -13.39 -27.93 1.51
C GLU A 28 -13.00 -26.46 1.39
N GLU A 29 -13.68 -25.63 2.16
CA GLU A 29 -13.31 -24.24 2.36
C GLU A 29 -11.99 -24.28 3.15
N PHE A 30 -10.86 -24.29 2.43
CA PHE A 30 -9.54 -24.13 3.03
C PHE A 30 -9.54 -22.78 3.75
N GLU A 31 -9.77 -22.80 5.07
CA GLU A 31 -9.31 -21.74 5.95
C GLU A 31 -7.80 -21.62 5.74
N ARG A 32 -7.38 -20.67 4.91
CA ARG A 32 -5.95 -20.38 4.76
C ARG A 32 -5.53 -19.60 6.00
N GLY A 33 -5.01 -20.30 6.99
CA GLY A 33 -4.25 -19.68 8.08
C GLY A 33 -2.91 -19.12 7.58
N HIS A 34 -2.10 -18.59 8.51
CA HIS A 34 -0.74 -18.16 8.20
C HIS A 34 0.03 -19.25 7.44
N ARG A 35 0.76 -18.86 6.39
CA ARG A 35 1.69 -19.76 5.69
C ARG A 35 3.10 -19.26 5.90
N LEU A 36 3.81 -19.95 6.80
CA LEU A 36 5.18 -19.66 7.21
C LEU A 36 6.00 -20.96 7.25
N ASP A 37 5.74 -21.86 6.32
CA ASP A 37 6.23 -23.24 6.36
C ASP A 37 7.64 -23.41 5.78
N GLY A 38 8.05 -22.48 4.91
CA GLY A 38 9.39 -22.48 4.33
C GLY A 38 10.48 -22.00 5.31
N PRO A 39 11.74 -22.02 4.85
CA PRO A 39 12.89 -21.63 5.68
C PRO A 39 12.77 -20.24 6.32
N MET A 40 12.34 -19.23 5.56
CA MET A 40 12.21 -17.87 6.07
C MET A 40 11.05 -17.77 7.08
N GLY A 41 9.90 -18.36 6.77
CA GLY A 41 8.75 -18.42 7.67
C GLY A 41 9.06 -19.14 8.99
N GLN A 42 9.85 -20.21 8.95
CA GLN A 42 10.34 -20.89 10.15
C GLN A 42 11.33 -20.03 10.94
N ALA A 43 12.17 -19.23 10.28
CA ALA A 43 13.07 -18.29 10.95
C ALA A 43 12.28 -17.20 11.69
N PHE A 44 11.22 -16.65 11.08
CA PHE A 44 10.31 -15.72 11.76
C PHE A 44 9.67 -16.32 13.00
N ARG A 45 9.12 -17.55 12.90
CA ARG A 45 8.53 -18.24 14.06
C ARG A 45 9.53 -18.44 15.19
N LYS A 46 10.74 -18.92 14.88
CA LYS A 46 11.79 -19.14 15.88
C LYS A 46 12.24 -17.84 16.55
N ALA A 47 12.39 -16.77 15.78
CA ALA A 47 12.81 -15.48 16.31
C ALA A 47 11.72 -14.84 17.18
N ALA A 48 10.45 -14.93 16.74
CA ALA A 48 9.28 -14.53 17.49
C ALA A 48 9.23 -15.25 18.86
N ASP A 49 9.34 -16.57 18.86
CA ASP A 49 9.34 -17.39 20.09
C ASP A 49 10.52 -17.05 21.02
N ALA A 50 11.71 -16.84 20.46
CA ALA A 50 12.92 -16.56 21.24
C ALA A 50 12.84 -15.23 22.02
N TYR A 51 12.21 -14.22 21.44
CA TYR A 51 12.17 -12.86 22.00
C TYR A 51 10.78 -12.41 22.47
N GLY A 52 9.76 -13.26 22.36
CA GLY A 52 8.39 -12.95 22.76
C GLY A 52 7.74 -11.86 21.88
N VAL A 53 8.17 -11.76 20.63
CA VAL A 53 7.61 -10.82 19.64
C VAL A 53 6.51 -11.53 18.86
N PRO A 54 5.33 -10.92 18.60
CA PRO A 54 4.34 -11.50 17.69
C PRO A 54 4.91 -11.73 16.28
N VAL A 55 4.75 -12.94 15.74
CA VAL A 55 5.34 -13.31 14.44
C VAL A 55 4.78 -12.46 13.29
N GLU A 56 3.49 -12.11 13.37
CA GLU A 56 2.80 -11.28 12.40
C GLU A 56 3.41 -9.87 12.37
N LEU A 57 3.73 -9.31 13.54
CA LEU A 57 4.38 -8.01 13.65
C LEU A 57 5.79 -8.04 13.08
N LEU A 58 6.55 -9.10 13.38
CA LEU A 58 7.92 -9.25 12.92
C LEU A 58 7.98 -9.37 11.38
N VAL A 59 7.07 -10.15 10.78
CA VAL A 59 6.94 -10.24 9.32
C VAL A 59 6.48 -8.91 8.72
N ALA A 60 5.54 -8.20 9.35
CA ALA A 60 5.10 -6.89 8.87
C ALA A 60 6.21 -5.84 8.93
N LEU A 61 7.05 -5.88 9.96
CA LEU A 61 8.23 -5.05 10.09
C LEU A 61 9.24 -5.34 8.97
N ALA A 62 9.59 -6.60 8.77
CA ALA A 62 10.51 -7.02 7.69
C ALA A 62 9.96 -6.67 6.29
N TYR A 63 8.65 -6.78 6.11
CA TYR A 63 8.00 -6.38 4.87
C TYR A 63 8.05 -4.86 4.66
N ALA A 64 7.95 -4.06 5.73
CA ALA A 64 8.11 -2.61 5.66
C ALA A 64 9.55 -2.19 5.38
N GLU A 65 10.53 -2.93 5.89
CA GLU A 65 11.96 -2.64 5.67
C GLU A 65 12.41 -3.02 4.26
N THR A 66 12.23 -4.27 3.86
CA THR A 66 12.83 -4.78 2.61
C THR A 66 11.87 -5.59 1.77
N ARG A 67 10.58 -5.61 2.08
CA ARG A 67 9.61 -6.52 1.44
C ARG A 67 10.02 -7.98 1.57
N LEU A 68 10.71 -8.32 2.67
CA LEU A 68 11.26 -9.65 2.97
C LEU A 68 12.44 -10.06 2.06
N ASP A 69 13.01 -9.12 1.30
CA ASP A 69 14.21 -9.33 0.48
C ASP A 69 15.47 -9.22 1.36
N ASP A 70 16.38 -10.18 1.28
CA ASP A 70 17.64 -10.18 2.03
C ASP A 70 18.80 -9.50 1.28
N HIS A 71 18.54 -9.11 0.02
CA HIS A 71 19.46 -8.46 -0.91
C HIS A 71 20.76 -9.24 -1.13
N ASP A 72 20.73 -10.57 -1.05
CA ASP A 72 21.91 -11.43 -1.18
C ASP A 72 23.03 -11.03 -0.20
N GLY A 73 22.68 -10.43 0.94
CA GLY A 73 23.61 -9.90 1.94
C GLY A 73 24.36 -8.62 1.54
N VAL A 74 24.00 -7.99 0.42
CA VAL A 74 24.55 -6.70 -0.01
C VAL A 74 23.93 -5.57 0.83
N PRO A 75 24.73 -4.61 1.35
CA PRO A 75 24.18 -3.50 2.09
C PRO A 75 23.42 -2.52 1.20
N SER A 76 22.38 -1.92 1.77
CA SER A 76 21.82 -0.66 1.29
C SER A 76 22.85 0.48 1.38
N VAL A 77 22.57 1.62 0.74
CA VAL A 77 23.41 2.84 0.83
C VAL A 77 23.59 3.34 2.27
N ALA A 78 22.64 3.04 3.16
CA ALA A 78 22.72 3.39 4.58
C ALA A 78 23.58 2.41 5.39
N GLY A 79 24.09 1.33 4.80
CA GLY A 79 24.79 0.25 5.50
C GLY A 79 23.85 -0.69 6.26
N GLY A 80 22.58 -0.79 5.82
CA GLY A 80 21.59 -1.74 6.33
C GLY A 80 21.61 -3.06 5.56
N TYR A 81 21.47 -4.19 6.27
CA TYR A 81 21.62 -5.55 5.74
C TYR A 81 20.40 -6.44 6.03
N GLY A 82 20.11 -7.36 5.10
CA GLY A 82 19.13 -8.43 5.25
C GLY A 82 17.68 -7.96 5.42
N VAL A 83 16.77 -8.91 5.64
CA VAL A 83 15.33 -8.66 5.65
C VAL A 83 14.83 -7.71 6.75
N MET A 84 15.62 -7.57 7.83
CA MET A 84 15.33 -6.69 8.96
C MET A 84 16.05 -5.34 8.87
N HIS A 85 16.80 -5.08 7.79
CA HIS A 85 17.59 -3.87 7.56
C HIS A 85 18.45 -3.47 8.77
N LEU A 86 19.29 -4.40 9.25
CA LEU A 86 20.17 -4.13 10.38
C LEU A 86 21.33 -3.23 9.94
N VAL A 87 21.45 -2.05 10.53
CA VAL A 87 22.36 -0.98 10.08
C VAL A 87 23.66 -0.95 10.88
N SER A 88 24.78 -0.81 10.18
CA SER A 88 26.12 -0.66 10.73
C SER A 88 26.83 0.52 10.07
N ASN A 89 26.71 1.73 10.63
CA ASN A 89 27.41 2.93 10.17
C ASN A 89 27.78 3.86 11.36
N PRO A 90 28.55 4.96 11.16
CA PRO A 90 29.02 5.81 12.24
C PRO A 90 27.97 6.49 13.13
N GLN A 91 26.70 6.60 12.70
CA GLN A 91 25.63 7.13 13.56
C GLN A 91 24.47 6.17 13.85
N VAL A 92 24.32 5.07 13.10
CA VAL A 92 23.32 4.03 13.38
C VAL A 92 24.01 2.67 13.47
N THR A 93 23.89 2.04 14.64
CA THR A 93 24.59 0.79 14.99
C THR A 93 23.62 -0.30 15.43
N THR A 94 22.47 -0.42 14.76
CA THR A 94 21.44 -1.41 15.12
C THR A 94 21.93 -2.84 14.90
N LEU A 95 22.75 -3.08 13.89
CA LEU A 95 23.41 -4.38 13.67
C LEU A 95 24.36 -4.74 14.81
N ASP A 96 25.16 -3.78 15.30
CA ASP A 96 26.07 -4.02 16.41
C ASP A 96 25.33 -4.28 17.72
N LEU A 97 24.19 -3.60 17.92
CA LEU A 97 23.31 -3.86 19.06
C LEU A 97 22.64 -5.23 18.93
N ALA A 98 22.15 -5.61 17.75
CA ALA A 98 21.59 -6.93 17.48
C ALA A 98 22.62 -8.05 17.73
N ALA A 99 23.88 -7.86 17.34
CA ALA A 99 24.97 -8.79 17.62
C ALA A 99 25.16 -8.99 19.14
N LYS A 100 25.15 -7.89 19.90
CA LYS A 100 25.25 -7.95 21.38
C LYS A 100 24.05 -8.66 22.02
N LEU A 101 22.83 -8.39 21.54
CA LEU A 101 21.60 -8.96 22.09
C LEU A 101 21.41 -10.45 21.76
N THR A 102 21.90 -10.90 20.62
CA THR A 102 21.79 -12.29 20.17
C THR A 102 23.02 -13.14 20.50
N GLY A 103 24.18 -12.52 20.75
CA GLY A 103 25.46 -13.18 20.86
C GLY A 103 26.01 -13.71 19.52
N LEU A 104 25.40 -13.33 18.40
CA LEU A 104 25.83 -13.75 17.07
C LEU A 104 26.96 -12.86 16.52
N ASP A 105 27.77 -13.45 15.64
CA ASP A 105 28.78 -12.72 14.88
C ASP A 105 28.10 -11.69 13.95
N PRO A 106 28.52 -10.41 13.95
CA PRO A 106 28.03 -9.39 13.02
C PRO A 106 28.07 -9.83 11.54
N ALA A 107 29.05 -10.62 11.12
CA ALA A 107 29.13 -11.15 9.76
C ALA A 107 27.93 -12.05 9.42
N ARG A 108 27.50 -12.89 10.37
CA ARG A 108 26.31 -13.74 10.17
C ARG A 108 25.04 -12.91 10.07
N LEU A 109 24.90 -11.87 10.88
CA LEU A 109 23.73 -10.96 10.79
C LEU A 109 23.63 -10.25 9.43
N ARG A 110 24.75 -10.12 8.69
CA ARG A 110 24.75 -9.50 7.34
C ARG A 110 24.30 -10.45 6.24
N THR A 111 24.64 -11.73 6.34
CA THR A 111 24.54 -12.66 5.19
C THR A 111 23.62 -13.87 5.43
N ASP A 112 23.21 -14.14 6.67
CA ASP A 112 22.33 -15.25 7.02
C ASP A 112 20.95 -14.69 7.39
N THR A 113 19.95 -15.01 6.58
CA THR A 113 18.58 -14.49 6.69
C THR A 113 17.94 -14.85 8.02
N ALA A 114 18.17 -16.07 8.54
CA ALA A 114 17.62 -16.47 9.83
C ALA A 114 18.29 -15.73 11.00
N ALA A 115 19.61 -15.52 10.94
CA ALA A 115 20.34 -14.72 11.91
C ALA A 115 19.87 -13.26 11.89
N ASN A 116 19.68 -12.69 10.69
CA ASN A 116 19.19 -11.32 10.52
C ASN A 116 17.80 -11.13 11.13
N ILE A 117 16.86 -12.06 10.85
CA ILE A 117 15.52 -12.09 11.46
C ILE A 117 15.61 -12.15 12.99
N LEU A 118 16.47 -13.03 13.52
CA LEU A 118 16.70 -13.14 14.97
C LEU A 118 17.21 -11.83 15.57
N GLY A 119 18.14 -11.15 14.89
CA GLY A 119 18.66 -9.85 15.30
C GLY A 119 17.60 -8.75 15.32
N GLY A 120 16.72 -8.72 14.31
CA GLY A 120 15.59 -7.78 14.28
C GLY A 120 14.58 -8.03 15.40
N ALA A 121 14.25 -9.29 15.68
CA ALA A 121 13.38 -9.64 16.82
C ALA A 121 13.99 -9.23 18.16
N ALA A 122 15.30 -9.44 18.33
CA ALA A 122 16.03 -9.04 19.52
C ALA A 122 15.99 -7.53 19.75
N LEU A 123 16.21 -6.73 18.70
CA LEU A 123 16.12 -5.28 18.75
C LEU A 123 14.71 -4.81 19.12
N LEU A 124 13.69 -5.36 18.48
CA LEU A 124 12.31 -4.95 18.72
C LEU A 124 11.89 -5.23 20.18
N ALA A 125 12.22 -6.42 20.69
CA ALA A 125 12.00 -6.76 22.10
C ALA A 125 12.80 -5.87 23.06
N HIS A 126 14.06 -5.55 22.72
CA HIS A 126 14.88 -4.63 23.51
C HIS A 126 14.23 -3.22 23.59
N TYR A 127 13.76 -2.68 22.47
CA TYR A 127 13.11 -1.37 22.43
C TYR A 127 11.79 -1.33 23.20
N ALA A 128 11.02 -2.41 23.19
CA ALA A 128 9.84 -2.54 24.04
C ALA A 128 10.22 -2.58 25.53
N ALA A 129 11.24 -3.35 25.91
CA ALA A 129 11.69 -3.46 27.29
C ALA A 129 12.26 -2.13 27.84
N GLU A 130 12.95 -1.33 27.02
CA GLU A 130 13.42 0.01 27.41
C GLU A 130 12.28 0.98 27.77
N GLN A 131 11.06 0.71 27.30
CA GLN A 131 9.86 1.48 27.63
C GLN A 131 9.19 0.98 28.94
N GLY A 132 9.83 0.05 29.65
CA GLY A 132 9.34 -0.52 30.89
C GLY A 132 8.30 -1.64 30.70
N ALA A 133 8.13 -2.14 29.47
CA ALA A 133 7.20 -3.21 29.17
C ALA A 133 7.74 -4.59 29.59
N ASP A 134 6.88 -5.42 30.18
CA ASP A 134 7.08 -6.87 30.17
C ASP A 134 6.68 -7.39 28.80
N VAL A 135 7.69 -7.67 27.95
CA VAL A 135 7.52 -8.08 26.55
C VAL A 135 6.54 -9.23 26.38
N LYS A 136 6.54 -10.20 27.31
CA LYS A 136 5.66 -11.38 27.23
C LYS A 136 4.18 -11.06 27.49
N SER A 137 3.90 -9.91 28.10
CA SER A 137 2.55 -9.45 28.40
C SER A 137 1.96 -8.54 27.32
N LEU A 138 2.78 -8.06 26.38
CA LEU A 138 2.35 -7.12 25.35
C LEU A 138 1.40 -7.77 24.36
N LYS A 139 0.30 -7.07 24.10
CA LYS A 139 -0.60 -7.37 22.99
C LYS A 139 -0.07 -6.72 21.73
N LEU A 140 -0.57 -7.18 20.58
CA LEU A 140 -0.14 -6.71 19.28
C LEU A 140 -0.19 -5.18 19.12
N GLY A 141 -1.18 -4.51 19.72
CA GLY A 141 -1.32 -3.04 19.68
C GLY A 141 -0.30 -2.26 20.51
N ASP A 142 0.33 -2.89 21.50
CA ASP A 142 1.19 -2.24 22.49
C ASP A 142 2.62 -2.01 21.95
N TRP A 143 2.96 -2.61 20.81
CA TRP A 143 4.31 -2.57 20.24
C TRP A 143 4.62 -1.29 19.46
N PHE A 144 3.65 -0.38 19.31
CA PHE A 144 3.75 0.76 18.39
C PHE A 144 4.98 1.63 18.65
N GLU A 145 5.27 1.96 19.91
CA GLU A 145 6.44 2.79 20.22
C GLU A 145 7.77 2.07 19.96
N ALA A 146 7.84 0.76 20.18
CA ALA A 146 9.02 -0.05 19.86
C ALA A 146 9.25 -0.13 18.34
N VAL A 147 8.18 -0.29 17.56
CA VAL A 147 8.22 -0.23 16.09
C VAL A 147 8.65 1.16 15.62
N ALA A 148 8.10 2.23 16.20
CA ALA A 148 8.49 3.60 15.86
C ALA A 148 9.99 3.83 16.13
N ARG A 149 10.51 3.32 17.25
CA ARG A 149 11.94 3.36 17.58
C ARG A 149 12.79 2.54 16.62
N TYR A 150 12.28 1.41 16.11
CA TYR A 150 12.99 0.56 15.16
C TYR A 150 13.46 1.33 13.92
N SER A 151 12.62 2.25 13.42
CA SER A 151 12.93 3.10 12.24
C SER A 151 14.15 4.01 12.38
N GLN A 152 14.62 4.25 13.61
CA GLN A 152 15.65 5.26 13.93
C GLN A 152 15.25 6.70 13.58
N LEU A 153 13.97 6.94 13.28
CA LEU A 153 13.42 8.27 13.05
C LEU A 153 12.89 8.87 14.36
N GLU A 154 12.56 10.16 14.32
CA GLU A 154 11.91 10.86 15.43
C GLU A 154 10.56 11.48 15.02
N GLY A 155 9.75 11.79 16.04
CA GLY A 155 8.51 12.55 15.87
C GLY A 155 7.53 11.92 14.89
N VAL A 156 7.01 12.75 13.98
CA VAL A 156 6.02 12.36 12.98
C VAL A 156 6.54 11.26 12.05
N ALA A 157 7.81 11.31 11.67
CA ALA A 157 8.37 10.34 10.73
C ALA A 157 8.42 8.93 11.34
N ALA A 158 8.80 8.82 12.62
CA ALA A 158 8.74 7.56 13.37
C ALA A 158 7.31 7.03 13.54
N ARG A 159 6.37 7.94 13.83
CA ARG A 159 4.93 7.61 13.92
C ARG A 159 4.40 7.06 12.61
N ASP A 160 4.67 7.74 11.50
CA ASP A 160 4.10 7.40 10.19
C ASP A 160 4.72 6.08 9.65
N TYR A 161 5.99 5.82 9.98
CA TYR A 161 6.61 4.50 9.79
C TYR A 161 5.87 3.41 10.58
N ALA A 162 5.65 3.60 11.88
CA ALA A 162 4.97 2.60 12.69
C ALA A 162 3.53 2.37 12.24
N LEU A 163 2.81 3.43 11.87
CA LEU A 163 1.47 3.32 11.27
C LEU A 163 1.49 2.48 9.98
N GLN A 164 2.53 2.59 9.16
CA GLN A 164 2.67 1.77 7.96
C GLN A 164 2.86 0.28 8.29
N VAL A 165 3.69 -0.06 9.28
CA VAL A 165 3.85 -1.45 9.74
C VAL A 165 2.51 -2.03 10.20
N TYR A 166 1.74 -1.25 10.99
CA TYR A 166 0.42 -1.64 11.43
C TYR A 166 -0.62 -1.70 10.30
N GLU A 167 -0.46 -0.91 9.23
CA GLU A 167 -1.29 -1.04 8.03
C GLU A 167 -1.03 -2.36 7.31
N PHE A 168 0.23 -2.77 7.13
CA PHE A 168 0.55 -4.08 6.55
C PHE A 168 0.02 -5.23 7.41
N LEU A 169 0.16 -5.10 8.73
CA LEU A 169 -0.36 -6.06 9.70
C LEU A 169 -1.89 -6.19 9.60
N ASN A 170 -2.61 -5.06 9.53
CA ASN A 170 -4.08 -5.03 9.41
C ASN A 170 -4.57 -5.52 8.04
N ARG A 171 -3.82 -5.27 6.97
CA ARG A 171 -4.19 -5.71 5.62
C ARG A 171 -3.86 -7.20 5.39
N GLY A 172 -2.93 -7.74 6.17
CA GLY A 172 -2.28 -9.00 5.88
C GLY A 172 -1.22 -8.85 4.79
N ILE A 173 -0.36 -9.85 4.72
CA ILE A 173 0.74 -9.95 3.77
C ILE A 173 0.57 -11.25 3.01
N ASP A 174 0.69 -11.18 1.69
CA ASP A 174 0.74 -12.32 0.80
C ASP A 174 1.85 -12.03 -0.20
N ALA A 175 3.01 -12.65 0.01
CA ALA A 175 4.23 -12.38 -0.73
C ALA A 175 4.88 -13.70 -1.15
N VAL A 176 5.52 -13.68 -2.31
CA VAL A 176 6.40 -14.77 -2.77
C VAL A 176 7.80 -14.19 -2.90
N VAL A 177 8.74 -14.72 -2.12
CA VAL A 177 10.15 -14.30 -2.11
C VAL A 177 11.00 -15.53 -2.27
N ASP A 178 11.89 -15.54 -3.27
CA ASP A 178 12.74 -16.69 -3.63
C ASP A 178 11.98 -18.03 -3.79
N GLY A 179 10.74 -17.94 -4.26
CA GLY A 179 9.85 -19.09 -4.43
C GLY A 179 9.18 -19.59 -3.15
N GLU A 180 9.48 -18.98 -1.99
CA GLU A 180 8.77 -19.22 -0.72
C GLU A 180 7.56 -18.30 -0.61
N GLU A 181 6.40 -18.87 -0.27
CA GLU A 181 5.18 -18.11 0.05
C GLU A 181 5.19 -17.71 1.53
N ILE A 182 5.16 -16.40 1.79
CA ILE A 182 5.00 -15.81 3.12
C ILE A 182 3.63 -15.16 3.20
N ARG A 183 2.75 -15.75 4.03
CA ARG A 183 1.39 -15.29 4.23
C ARG A 183 1.08 -15.01 5.69
N ILE A 184 0.71 -13.76 5.98
CA ILE A 184 0.14 -13.33 7.25
C ILE A 184 -1.30 -12.89 7.01
N GLU A 185 -2.25 -13.51 7.71
CA GLU A 185 -3.65 -13.09 7.63
C GLU A 185 -3.85 -11.67 8.20
N PRO A 186 -4.83 -10.91 7.69
CA PRO A 186 -5.21 -9.62 8.24
C PRO A 186 -5.42 -9.67 9.76
N GLN A 187 -4.71 -8.83 10.51
CA GLN A 187 -4.84 -8.74 11.96
C GLN A 187 -5.68 -7.53 12.33
N ALA A 188 -6.88 -7.71 12.88
CA ALA A 188 -7.71 -6.58 13.32
C ALA A 188 -7.11 -5.94 14.60
N VAL A 189 -6.20 -4.99 14.44
CA VAL A 189 -5.47 -4.35 15.55
C VAL A 189 -5.48 -2.83 15.42
N THR A 190 -5.88 -2.17 16.50
CA THR A 190 -5.68 -0.73 16.65
C THR A 190 -4.38 -0.52 17.43
N PRO A 191 -3.36 0.16 16.87
CA PRO A 191 -2.15 0.46 17.62
C PRO A 191 -2.42 1.43 18.77
N ASP A 192 -1.78 1.20 19.92
CA ASP A 192 -1.67 2.22 20.95
C ASP A 192 -0.58 3.22 20.54
N LEU A 193 -0.99 4.41 20.09
CA LEU A 193 -0.05 5.42 19.61
C LEU A 193 0.81 6.01 20.74
N GLY A 194 0.47 5.80 22.01
CA GLY A 194 1.22 6.30 23.16
C GLY A 194 1.58 7.78 23.02
N ARG A 195 2.86 8.10 23.17
CA ARG A 195 3.38 9.48 23.05
C ARG A 195 3.23 10.10 21.66
N PHE A 196 2.95 9.31 20.63
CA PHE A 196 2.79 9.77 19.25
C PHE A 196 1.35 10.21 18.93
N ALA A 197 0.38 9.98 19.81
CA ALA A 197 -1.05 10.26 19.55
C ALA A 197 -1.34 11.74 19.19
N GLY A 198 -0.55 12.68 19.74
CA GLY A 198 -0.71 14.12 19.51
C GLY A 198 0.08 14.69 18.33
N LEU A 199 0.87 13.89 17.63
CA LEU A 199 1.70 14.38 16.53
C LEU A 199 0.88 14.54 15.25
N ILE A 200 1.07 15.67 14.58
CA ILE A 200 0.39 16.02 13.33
C ILE A 200 1.41 16.08 12.21
N THR A 201 1.16 15.36 11.12
CA THR A 201 2.00 15.40 9.93
C THR A 201 1.93 16.77 9.27
N VAL A 202 3.04 17.51 9.29
CA VAL A 202 3.18 18.78 8.57
C VAL A 202 3.27 18.48 7.08
N GLN A 203 2.43 19.14 6.28
CA GLN A 203 2.48 19.01 4.83
C GLN A 203 3.54 19.94 4.22
N SER A 204 4.13 19.49 3.12
CA SER A 204 5.01 20.28 2.27
C SER A 204 4.30 21.55 1.79
N GLN A 205 5.03 22.67 1.75
CA GLN A 205 4.50 23.91 1.15
C GLN A 205 4.77 23.97 -0.36
N ASP A 206 5.71 23.17 -0.87
CA ASP A 206 6.03 23.13 -2.30
C ASP A 206 5.09 22.19 -3.06
N TYR A 207 4.71 21.07 -2.44
CA TYR A 207 3.79 20.08 -2.99
C TYR A 207 2.89 19.51 -1.88
N GLY A 208 1.70 20.10 -1.73
CA GLY A 208 0.77 19.83 -0.62
C GLY A 208 0.47 18.36 -0.27
N PRO A 209 0.44 17.41 -1.21
CA PRO A 209 0.27 15.99 -0.90
C PRO A 209 1.46 15.29 -0.22
N ALA A 210 2.64 15.93 -0.15
CA ALA A 210 3.81 15.35 0.51
C ALA A 210 3.88 15.75 1.99
N ALA A 211 4.34 14.83 2.83
CA ALA A 211 4.76 15.16 4.20
C ALA A 211 6.06 15.99 4.17
N TRP A 212 6.27 16.85 5.17
CA TRP A 212 7.51 17.61 5.35
C TRP A 212 8.34 16.99 6.48
N VAL A 213 9.48 16.40 6.13
CA VAL A 213 10.46 15.85 7.08
C VAL A 213 11.85 16.31 6.62
N PRO A 214 12.42 17.38 7.20
CA PRO A 214 13.62 18.00 6.65
C PRO A 214 14.83 17.07 6.72
N ALA A 215 15.64 17.08 5.66
CA ALA A 215 17.02 16.61 5.69
C ALA A 215 17.85 17.47 6.67
N HIS A 216 18.97 16.92 7.15
CA HIS A 216 19.89 17.70 7.98
C HIS A 216 20.43 18.89 7.19
N SER A 217 20.59 20.05 7.85
CA SER A 217 21.09 21.27 7.21
C SER A 217 22.52 21.16 6.66
N SER A 218 23.25 20.11 7.05
CA SER A 218 24.60 19.81 6.54
C SER A 218 24.59 19.09 5.18
N ASN A 219 23.43 18.63 4.70
CA ASN A 219 23.31 17.77 3.52
C ASN A 219 22.75 18.47 2.28
N TYR A 220 22.53 19.78 2.35
CA TYR A 220 22.05 20.59 1.23
C TYR A 220 22.60 22.01 1.33
N THR A 221 22.53 22.76 0.23
CA THR A 221 22.94 24.18 0.22
C THR A 221 21.72 25.08 0.23
N ALA A 222 21.57 25.90 1.27
CA ALA A 222 20.52 26.91 1.32
C ALA A 222 20.62 27.86 0.11
N SER A 223 19.49 28.15 -0.53
CA SER A 223 19.42 28.97 -1.73
C SER A 223 18.05 29.64 -1.90
N ASN A 224 17.92 30.40 -2.98
CA ASN A 224 16.70 31.10 -3.39
C ASN A 224 16.39 30.80 -4.86
N ARG A 225 16.32 29.51 -5.22
CA ARG A 225 15.89 29.10 -6.57
C ARG A 225 14.40 29.42 -6.77
N PRO A 226 13.99 29.84 -7.98
CA PRO A 226 14.76 29.83 -9.21
C PRO A 226 15.60 31.10 -9.48
N SER A 227 15.63 32.09 -8.58
CA SER A 227 16.37 33.33 -8.82
C SER A 227 17.89 33.19 -8.76
N SER A 228 18.41 32.31 -7.90
CA SER A 228 19.85 32.01 -7.83
C SER A 228 20.31 31.08 -8.95
N TYR A 229 19.49 30.07 -9.29
CA TYR A 229 19.70 29.13 -10.39
C TYR A 229 18.35 28.71 -10.99
N PRO A 230 18.24 28.56 -12.31
CA PRO A 230 17.02 28.06 -12.92
C PRO A 230 16.83 26.58 -12.58
N ILE A 231 15.59 26.17 -12.29
CA ILE A 231 15.24 24.75 -12.15
C ILE A 231 14.78 24.27 -13.52
N ARG A 232 15.61 23.43 -14.16
CA ARG A 232 15.45 22.98 -15.55
C ARG A 232 15.20 21.49 -15.67
N TYR A 233 15.64 20.71 -14.70
CA TYR A 233 15.59 19.26 -14.76
C TYR A 233 14.85 18.65 -13.57
N ILE A 234 14.34 17.45 -13.79
CA ILE A 234 13.87 16.55 -12.73
C ILE A 234 14.71 15.29 -12.88
N VAL A 235 15.40 14.89 -11.81
CA VAL A 235 16.26 13.70 -11.82
C VAL A 235 15.59 12.61 -11.01
N ILE A 236 15.33 11.47 -11.66
CA ILE A 236 14.72 10.29 -11.08
C ILE A 236 15.83 9.37 -10.56
N HIS A 237 15.73 9.04 -9.27
CA HIS A 237 16.66 8.16 -8.57
C HIS A 237 15.95 6.93 -8.03
N VAL A 238 16.74 5.90 -7.75
CA VAL A 238 16.33 4.73 -6.97
C VAL A 238 17.27 4.60 -5.79
N THR A 239 16.71 4.49 -4.59
CA THR A 239 17.44 4.66 -3.33
C THR A 239 18.41 3.53 -3.00
N GLN A 240 18.21 2.34 -3.57
CA GLN A 240 18.88 1.09 -3.16
C GLN A 240 18.67 0.84 -1.65
N GLY A 241 17.43 1.02 -1.21
CA GLY A 241 17.05 1.01 0.20
C GLY A 241 15.57 1.29 0.45
N SER A 242 15.17 1.21 1.72
CA SER A 242 13.81 1.45 2.19
C SER A 242 13.46 2.94 2.26
N TYR A 243 12.17 3.25 2.24
CA TYR A 243 11.66 4.62 2.36
C TYR A 243 12.12 5.31 3.66
N SER A 244 11.98 4.61 4.80
CA SER A 244 12.45 5.08 6.11
C SER A 244 13.97 5.18 6.17
N GLY A 245 14.68 4.20 5.60
CA GLY A 245 16.15 4.19 5.55
C GLY A 245 16.70 5.40 4.80
N THR A 246 16.10 5.77 3.66
CA THR A 246 16.47 6.98 2.90
C THR A 246 16.21 8.26 3.69
N ILE A 247 15.05 8.37 4.36
CA ILE A 247 14.74 9.54 5.19
C ILE A 247 15.75 9.67 6.33
N SER A 248 16.04 8.58 7.05
CA SER A 248 17.03 8.55 8.12
C SER A 248 18.43 8.95 7.60
N TRP A 249 18.82 8.43 6.43
CA TRP A 249 20.11 8.77 5.81
C TRP A 249 20.25 10.24 5.42
N PHE A 250 19.17 10.89 4.98
CA PHE A 250 19.21 12.33 4.68
C PHE A 250 19.16 13.20 5.95
N GLN A 251 18.71 12.67 7.09
CA GLN A 251 18.78 13.32 8.41
C GLN A 251 20.12 13.11 9.12
N ASN A 252 20.92 12.17 8.66
CA ASN A 252 22.26 11.94 9.14
C ASN A 252 23.20 13.11 8.72
N PRO A 253 23.79 13.89 9.65
CA PRO A 253 24.64 15.04 9.32
C PRO A 253 25.94 14.71 8.59
N SER A 254 26.35 13.45 8.57
CA SER A 254 27.57 12.95 7.92
C SER A 254 27.33 12.31 6.55
N SER A 255 26.07 12.21 6.09
CA SER A 255 25.77 11.52 4.84
C SER A 255 26.29 12.28 3.62
N ASN A 256 26.37 13.61 3.69
CA ASN A 256 26.81 14.49 2.60
C ASN A 256 26.00 14.31 1.31
N VAL A 257 24.75 13.84 1.43
CA VAL A 257 23.81 13.64 0.31
C VAL A 257 22.39 13.93 0.74
N SER A 258 21.56 14.39 -0.18
CA SER A 258 20.11 14.57 0.02
C SER A 258 19.38 14.63 -1.31
N ALA A 259 18.07 14.37 -1.29
CA ALA A 259 17.16 14.68 -2.39
C ALA A 259 16.00 15.57 -1.91
N HIS A 260 15.22 16.11 -2.85
CA HIS A 260 14.09 16.97 -2.50
C HIS A 260 12.91 16.13 -2.02
N TYR A 261 12.67 14.99 -2.67
CA TYR A 261 11.53 14.12 -2.39
C TYR A 261 11.96 12.66 -2.33
N VAL A 262 11.29 11.88 -1.48
CA VAL A 262 11.37 10.41 -1.40
C VAL A 262 9.97 9.85 -1.60
N ILE A 263 9.83 8.78 -2.39
CA ILE A 263 8.55 8.16 -2.74
C ILE A 263 8.56 6.69 -2.34
N ARG A 264 7.50 6.30 -1.64
CA ARG A 264 7.29 4.94 -1.14
C ARG A 264 6.70 4.04 -2.21
N SER A 265 7.22 2.81 -2.29
CA SER A 265 6.80 1.78 -3.24
C SER A 265 5.38 1.32 -2.99
N SER A 266 4.99 1.08 -1.73
CA SER A 266 3.75 0.36 -1.42
C SER A 266 2.46 1.09 -1.79
N ASP A 267 2.45 2.42 -1.64
CA ASP A 267 1.24 3.24 -1.70
C ASP A 267 1.47 4.60 -2.39
N GLY A 268 2.71 4.91 -2.77
CA GLY A 268 3.06 6.19 -3.37
C GLY A 268 3.12 7.35 -2.37
N ALA A 269 3.26 7.10 -1.06
CA ALA A 269 3.47 8.18 -0.09
C ALA A 269 4.73 8.99 -0.44
N ILE A 270 4.64 10.32 -0.30
CA ILE A 270 5.71 11.25 -0.67
C ILE A 270 6.16 12.01 0.57
N THR A 271 7.47 12.07 0.81
CA THR A 271 8.08 12.94 1.82
C THR A 271 8.99 13.93 1.11
N GLN A 272 8.78 15.22 1.37
CA GLN A 272 9.71 16.28 0.98
C GLN A 272 10.73 16.50 2.09
N MET A 273 12.01 16.50 1.72
CA MET A 273 13.14 16.63 2.63
C MET A 273 13.97 17.90 2.43
N VAL A 274 14.03 18.42 1.22
CA VAL A 274 14.67 19.71 0.90
C VAL A 274 13.67 20.57 0.16
N ARG A 275 13.54 21.84 0.54
CA ARG A 275 12.68 22.79 -0.17
C ARG A 275 13.17 22.98 -1.59
N GLU A 276 12.26 23.12 -2.55
CA GLU A 276 12.64 23.26 -3.96
C GLU A 276 13.50 24.51 -4.22
N LYS A 277 13.38 25.54 -3.37
CA LYS A 277 14.25 26.73 -3.41
C LYS A 277 15.70 26.46 -3.03
N ASP A 278 15.95 25.46 -2.18
CA ASP A 278 17.28 25.07 -1.67
C ASP A 278 17.87 23.96 -2.54
N ILE A 279 19.18 23.77 -2.54
CA ILE A 279 19.87 22.85 -3.45
C ILE A 279 20.19 21.54 -2.73
N ALA A 280 19.40 20.48 -3.00
CA ALA A 280 19.73 19.14 -2.53
C ALA A 280 20.98 18.58 -3.24
N TRP A 281 21.69 17.66 -2.58
CA TRP A 281 22.94 17.06 -3.07
C TRP A 281 22.69 15.62 -3.54
N HIS A 282 22.08 15.45 -4.72
CA HIS A 282 21.62 14.14 -5.21
C HIS A 282 22.33 13.66 -6.49
N ALA A 283 22.84 14.56 -7.34
CA ALA A 283 23.26 14.21 -8.71
C ALA A 283 24.76 13.89 -8.86
N GLY A 284 25.56 14.05 -7.80
CA GLY A 284 27.03 14.00 -7.89
C GLY A 284 27.67 15.07 -8.79
N ASN A 285 26.86 15.98 -9.34
CA ASN A 285 27.26 17.00 -10.30
C ASN A 285 26.64 18.34 -9.90
N TRP A 286 27.49 19.34 -9.59
CA TRP A 286 27.02 20.63 -9.06
C TRP A 286 26.07 21.38 -10.01
N THR A 287 26.31 21.32 -11.32
CA THR A 287 25.44 21.95 -12.32
C THR A 287 24.04 21.33 -12.26
N TYR A 288 23.93 20.01 -12.11
CA TYR A 288 22.64 19.34 -12.01
C TYR A 288 22.01 19.52 -10.63
N ASN A 289 22.76 19.47 -9.53
CA ASN A 289 22.24 19.80 -8.20
C ASN A 289 21.59 21.19 -8.19
N THR A 290 22.29 22.20 -8.71
CA THR A 290 21.79 23.58 -8.73
C THR A 290 20.58 23.77 -9.65
N GLN A 291 20.46 23.00 -10.74
CA GLN A 291 19.44 23.20 -11.76
C GLN A 291 18.35 22.12 -11.81
N SER A 292 18.26 21.27 -10.79
CA SER A 292 17.27 20.19 -10.80
C SER A 292 16.59 19.93 -9.46
N ILE A 293 15.49 19.17 -9.55
CA ILE A 293 14.83 18.53 -8.42
C ILE A 293 15.10 17.02 -8.50
N GLY A 294 15.86 16.49 -7.54
CA GLY A 294 16.01 15.04 -7.33
C GLY A 294 14.81 14.41 -6.60
N ILE A 295 14.30 13.31 -7.14
CA ILE A 295 13.22 12.49 -6.60
C ILE A 295 13.72 11.04 -6.42
N GLU A 296 13.77 10.59 -5.18
CA GLU A 296 14.17 9.25 -4.78
C GLU A 296 12.98 8.29 -4.74
N HIS A 297 13.15 7.09 -5.29
CA HIS A 297 12.14 6.04 -5.28
C HIS A 297 12.66 4.85 -4.47
N GLU A 298 11.91 4.49 -3.43
CA GLU A 298 12.18 3.29 -2.62
C GLU A 298 12.31 2.05 -3.50
N GLY A 299 13.41 1.31 -3.36
CA GLY A 299 13.58 0.03 -4.02
C GLY A 299 15.00 -0.24 -4.48
N TRP A 300 15.12 -1.29 -5.31
CA TRP A 300 16.39 -1.78 -5.85
C TRP A 300 16.32 -1.87 -7.37
N VAL A 301 17.37 -1.40 -8.04
CA VAL A 301 17.43 -1.35 -9.52
C VAL A 301 17.37 -2.74 -10.17
N SER A 302 17.72 -3.79 -9.43
CA SER A 302 17.69 -5.20 -9.86
C SER A 302 16.33 -5.87 -9.70
N SER A 303 15.37 -5.25 -9.01
CA SER A 303 14.11 -5.89 -8.64
C SER A 303 12.90 -5.05 -9.07
N CYS A 304 12.27 -5.46 -10.17
CA CYS A 304 11.22 -4.68 -10.81
C CYS A 304 9.92 -4.60 -9.99
N THR A 305 9.74 -5.46 -8.99
CA THR A 305 8.54 -5.53 -8.13
C THR A 305 8.39 -4.29 -7.23
N TRP A 306 9.48 -3.54 -7.01
CA TRP A 306 9.47 -2.30 -6.25
C TRP A 306 8.79 -1.14 -6.98
N PHE A 307 8.75 -1.16 -8.31
CA PHE A 307 8.20 -0.07 -9.11
C PHE A 307 6.70 -0.26 -9.33
N THR A 308 5.92 -0.02 -8.29
CA THR A 308 4.46 -0.22 -8.32
C THR A 308 3.73 0.87 -9.10
N ASP A 309 2.50 0.57 -9.52
CA ASP A 309 1.58 1.55 -10.10
C ASP A 309 1.38 2.78 -9.19
N ALA A 310 1.28 2.55 -7.88
CA ALA A 310 1.08 3.61 -6.89
C ALA A 310 2.28 4.57 -6.86
N MET A 311 3.50 4.02 -6.82
CA MET A 311 4.74 4.80 -6.88
C MET A 311 4.84 5.61 -8.18
N TYR A 312 4.67 4.96 -9.34
CA TYR A 312 4.77 5.64 -10.64
C TYR A 312 3.81 6.81 -10.76
N ARG A 313 2.57 6.66 -10.27
CA ARG A 313 1.55 7.72 -10.32
C ARG A 313 1.83 8.85 -9.38
N ALA A 314 2.22 8.55 -8.15
CA ALA A 314 2.59 9.56 -7.16
C ALA A 314 3.77 10.40 -7.69
N SER A 315 4.80 9.72 -8.18
CA SER A 315 5.96 10.34 -8.82
C SER A 315 5.58 11.17 -10.04
N ALA A 316 4.76 10.63 -10.93
CA ALA A 316 4.36 11.35 -12.13
C ALA A 316 3.49 12.58 -11.81
N ALA A 317 2.68 12.53 -10.74
CA ALA A 317 1.90 13.68 -10.29
C ALA A 317 2.79 14.79 -9.72
N LEU A 318 3.78 14.41 -8.90
CA LEU A 318 4.80 15.32 -8.40
C LEU A 318 5.61 15.94 -9.55
N THR A 319 6.13 15.12 -10.46
CA THR A 319 6.90 15.57 -11.63
C THR A 319 6.10 16.52 -12.51
N ARG A 320 4.81 16.26 -12.74
CA ARG A 320 3.93 17.21 -13.45
C ARG A 320 3.82 18.54 -12.71
N ASN A 321 3.60 18.50 -11.41
CA ASN A 321 3.46 19.72 -10.60
C ASN A 321 4.72 20.58 -10.67
N ILE A 322 5.90 19.97 -10.46
CA ILE A 322 7.21 20.64 -10.56
C ILE A 322 7.40 21.21 -11.97
N ALA A 323 7.15 20.40 -13.01
CA ALA A 323 7.35 20.82 -14.38
C ALA A 323 6.43 21.99 -14.78
N GLN A 324 5.17 21.98 -14.33
CA GLN A 324 4.24 23.10 -14.54
C GLN A 324 4.69 24.35 -13.77
N LYS A 325 5.11 24.20 -12.52
CA LYS A 325 5.55 25.31 -11.64
C LYS A 325 6.75 26.05 -12.20
N TYR A 326 7.72 25.32 -12.76
CA TYR A 326 8.98 25.88 -13.25
C TYR A 326 9.09 25.98 -14.77
N GLY A 327 8.03 25.62 -15.53
CA GLY A 327 8.02 25.68 -16.98
C GLY A 327 8.98 24.67 -17.64
N ILE A 328 9.20 23.53 -17.00
CA ILE A 328 10.08 22.47 -17.51
C ILE A 328 9.32 21.68 -18.59
N PRO A 329 9.86 21.50 -19.80
CA PRO A 329 9.24 20.63 -20.79
C PRO A 329 9.14 19.19 -20.28
N MET A 330 7.95 18.59 -20.35
CA MET A 330 7.69 17.22 -19.90
C MET A 330 8.20 16.18 -20.91
N THR A 331 9.50 16.19 -21.18
CA THR A 331 10.16 15.28 -22.12
C THR A 331 11.37 14.60 -21.46
N ARG A 332 11.84 13.50 -22.06
CA ARG A 332 13.03 12.78 -21.57
C ARG A 332 14.33 13.58 -21.65
N SER A 333 14.34 14.73 -22.32
CA SER A 333 15.49 15.64 -22.31
C SER A 333 15.62 16.46 -21.02
N TYR A 334 14.54 16.57 -20.23
CA TYR A 334 14.49 17.37 -19.00
C TYR A 334 14.09 16.56 -17.76
N ILE A 335 13.36 15.46 -17.95
CA ILE A 335 13.09 14.48 -16.91
C ILE A 335 14.02 13.31 -17.20
N ILE A 336 15.08 13.19 -16.40
CA ILE A 336 16.21 12.29 -16.64
C ILE A 336 16.40 11.30 -15.49
N GLY A 337 17.05 10.17 -15.76
CA GLY A 337 17.59 9.28 -14.73
C GLY A 337 18.91 9.82 -14.18
N HIS A 338 19.30 9.40 -12.98
CA HIS A 338 20.61 9.75 -12.43
C HIS A 338 21.76 9.25 -13.32
N ASN A 339 21.62 8.06 -13.90
CA ASN A 339 22.55 7.48 -14.87
C ASN A 339 22.74 8.31 -16.16
N GLU A 340 21.83 9.26 -16.44
CA GLU A 340 21.92 10.18 -17.57
C GLU A 340 22.60 11.52 -17.20
N VAL A 341 22.88 11.75 -15.92
CA VAL A 341 23.65 12.90 -15.47
C VAL A 341 25.12 12.74 -15.89
N PRO A 342 25.75 13.75 -16.53
CA PRO A 342 27.17 13.68 -16.89
C PRO A 342 28.07 13.42 -15.69
N GLY A 343 28.87 12.35 -15.80
CA GLY A 343 29.80 11.91 -14.75
C GLY A 343 29.16 11.03 -13.67
N ALA A 344 27.91 10.60 -13.85
CA ALA A 344 27.27 9.65 -12.92
C ALA A 344 28.06 8.34 -12.83
N THR A 345 28.36 7.93 -11.60
CA THR A 345 28.93 6.62 -11.29
C THR A 345 27.86 5.60 -10.90
N HIS A 346 26.61 6.03 -10.78
CA HIS A 346 25.45 5.23 -10.40
C HIS A 346 24.64 4.83 -11.63
N THR A 347 23.91 3.72 -11.51
CA THR A 347 23.13 3.11 -12.61
C THR A 347 21.63 3.33 -12.49
N ASP A 348 21.17 4.00 -11.44
CA ASP A 348 19.76 4.27 -11.18
C ASP A 348 19.18 5.27 -12.19
N PRO A 349 17.88 5.15 -12.54
CA PRO A 349 16.87 4.26 -11.94
C PRO A 349 16.89 2.80 -12.44
N GLY A 350 17.88 2.43 -13.26
CA GLY A 350 18.09 1.05 -13.69
C GLY A 350 17.16 0.58 -14.80
N SER A 351 17.37 -0.67 -15.26
CA SER A 351 16.60 -1.27 -16.37
C SER A 351 15.17 -1.63 -15.99
N CYS A 352 14.87 -1.79 -14.70
CA CYS A 352 13.52 -2.05 -14.22
C CYS A 352 12.60 -0.80 -14.24
N TRP A 353 13.15 0.41 -14.40
CA TRP A 353 12.35 1.62 -14.49
C TRP A 353 11.73 1.76 -15.89
N ASP A 354 10.41 1.65 -15.97
CA ASP A 354 9.65 1.79 -17.21
C ASP A 354 9.42 3.26 -17.52
N TRP A 355 10.37 3.83 -18.27
CA TRP A 355 10.29 5.21 -18.75
C TRP A 355 9.07 5.48 -19.63
N ASN A 356 8.60 4.51 -20.43
CA ASN A 356 7.45 4.72 -21.30
C ASN A 356 6.18 4.85 -20.46
N TYR A 357 6.03 3.96 -19.49
CA TYR A 357 4.93 4.02 -18.56
C TYR A 357 4.95 5.32 -17.73
N TYR A 358 6.09 5.63 -17.13
CA TYR A 358 6.25 6.84 -16.34
C TYR A 358 5.96 8.12 -17.13
N MET A 359 6.53 8.26 -18.33
CA MET A 359 6.31 9.44 -19.17
C MET A 359 4.88 9.53 -19.70
N SER A 360 4.19 8.41 -19.90
CA SER A 360 2.76 8.42 -20.25
C SER A 360 1.92 9.06 -19.13
N LEU A 361 2.28 8.81 -17.86
CA LEU A 361 1.63 9.42 -16.70
C LEU A 361 2.05 10.89 -16.52
N VAL A 362 3.31 11.22 -16.78
CA VAL A 362 3.80 12.61 -16.67
C VAL A 362 3.21 13.50 -17.75
N THR A 363 3.09 13.03 -18.98
CA THR A 363 2.54 13.85 -20.08
C THR A 363 1.02 13.85 -20.13
N GLN A 364 0.39 13.06 -19.25
CA GLN A 364 -1.06 13.04 -19.08
C GLN A 364 -1.52 14.46 -18.71
N SER A 365 -2.25 15.10 -19.63
CA SER A 365 -2.72 16.46 -19.44
C SER A 365 -3.66 16.52 -18.24
N SER A 366 -3.52 17.57 -17.43
CA SER A 366 -4.42 17.93 -16.32
C SER A 366 -5.86 18.26 -16.75
N GLY A 367 -6.22 17.96 -18.01
CA GLY A 367 -7.58 17.91 -18.55
C GLY A 367 -8.09 16.48 -18.80
N SER A 368 -7.52 15.46 -18.14
CA SER A 368 -8.07 14.11 -18.18
C SER A 368 -9.51 14.15 -17.68
N TRP A 369 -10.43 13.90 -18.61
CA TRP A 369 -11.86 13.81 -18.31
C TRP A 369 -12.04 12.94 -17.06
N SER A 370 -12.81 13.44 -16.10
CA SER A 370 -13.26 12.65 -14.97
C SER A 370 -14.74 12.86 -14.77
N ALA A 371 -15.42 11.81 -14.33
CA ALA A 371 -16.79 11.88 -13.88
C ALA A 371 -16.94 11.12 -12.57
N ILE A 372 -17.82 11.63 -11.72
CA ILE A 372 -18.26 10.97 -10.49
C ILE A 372 -19.75 10.68 -10.64
N VAL A 373 -20.15 9.46 -10.27
CA VAL A 373 -21.55 9.07 -10.14
C VAL A 373 -21.74 8.53 -8.73
N ASP A 374 -22.47 9.30 -7.92
CA ASP A 374 -23.03 8.93 -6.62
C ASP A 374 -24.38 8.20 -6.78
N ASN A 375 -24.79 7.41 -5.79
CA ASN A 375 -26.07 6.69 -5.81
C ASN A 375 -27.32 7.59 -5.79
N THR A 376 -27.16 8.89 -5.58
CA THR A 376 -28.22 9.91 -5.74
C THR A 376 -28.11 10.69 -7.05
N THR A 377 -27.13 10.41 -7.90
CA THR A 377 -26.96 11.10 -9.19
C THR A 377 -28.10 10.74 -10.14
N SER A 378 -28.98 11.71 -10.37
CA SER A 378 -30.19 11.54 -11.18
C SER A 378 -29.88 10.98 -12.58
N GLY A 379 -30.58 9.91 -12.97
CA GLY A 379 -30.44 9.24 -14.27
C GLY A 379 -29.12 8.51 -14.48
N ARG A 380 -28.24 8.46 -13.47
CA ARG A 380 -26.92 7.84 -13.54
C ARG A 380 -26.76 6.62 -12.62
N PHE A 381 -27.66 6.47 -11.65
CA PHE A 381 -27.70 5.33 -10.74
C PHE A 381 -29.08 4.65 -10.77
N ARG A 382 -29.10 3.32 -10.71
CA ARG A 382 -30.32 2.55 -10.41
C ARG A 382 -30.03 1.30 -9.59
N ALA A 383 -30.97 0.92 -8.74
CA ALA A 383 -30.96 -0.34 -7.99
C ALA A 383 -32.41 -0.83 -7.80
N SER A 384 -32.59 -2.12 -7.53
CA SER A 384 -33.92 -2.67 -7.23
C SER A 384 -34.43 -2.22 -5.86
N SER A 385 -35.71 -2.49 -5.55
CA SER A 385 -36.28 -2.22 -4.23
C SER A 385 -35.68 -3.06 -3.10
N ASN A 386 -34.85 -4.06 -3.43
CA ASN A 386 -34.13 -4.86 -2.44
C ASN A 386 -32.90 -4.14 -1.85
N TRP A 387 -32.53 -2.98 -2.41
CA TRP A 387 -31.46 -2.14 -1.90
C TRP A 387 -32.04 -1.06 -0.99
N GLY A 388 -31.82 -1.22 0.31
CA GLY A 388 -32.15 -0.22 1.31
C GLY A 388 -31.30 1.05 1.15
N THR A 389 -31.71 2.13 1.81
CA THR A 389 -30.98 3.40 1.84
C THR A 389 -30.54 3.70 3.27
N SER A 390 -29.29 4.09 3.46
CA SER A 390 -28.77 4.50 4.77
C SER A 390 -27.96 5.78 4.65
N SER A 391 -28.01 6.60 5.69
CA SER A 391 -27.15 7.77 5.87
C SER A 391 -26.34 7.69 7.16
N TRP A 392 -26.26 6.48 7.77
CA TRP A 392 -25.70 6.28 9.10
C TRP A 392 -24.20 6.60 9.17
N SER A 393 -23.41 6.05 8.24
CA SER A 393 -21.96 6.26 8.26
C SER A 393 -21.58 7.67 7.81
N SER A 394 -20.72 8.34 8.57
CA SER A 394 -20.09 9.62 8.20
C SER A 394 -19.10 9.48 7.04
N GLN A 395 -18.67 8.26 6.72
CA GLN A 395 -17.75 7.97 5.62
C GLN A 395 -18.43 7.89 4.25
N ARG A 396 -19.76 8.04 4.16
CA ARG A 396 -20.49 7.98 2.89
C ARG A 396 -20.07 9.11 1.94
N TYR A 397 -20.11 8.86 0.63
CA TYR A 397 -20.11 9.92 -0.35
C TYR A 397 -21.53 10.50 -0.48
N GLY A 398 -21.62 11.79 -0.78
CA GLY A 398 -22.92 12.45 -0.91
C GLY A 398 -23.79 12.38 0.35
N SER A 399 -25.10 12.19 0.16
CA SER A 399 -26.10 12.31 1.24
C SER A 399 -26.45 10.98 1.91
N ASN A 400 -26.38 9.87 1.19
CA ASN A 400 -26.75 8.53 1.62
C ASN A 400 -26.10 7.49 0.70
N TYR A 401 -26.12 6.22 1.08
CA TYR A 401 -25.67 5.09 0.26
C TYR A 401 -26.73 4.00 0.24
N ARG A 402 -26.60 3.05 -0.70
CA ARG A 402 -27.44 1.86 -0.78
C ARG A 402 -26.79 0.66 -0.09
N PHE A 403 -27.61 -0.19 0.50
CA PHE A 403 -27.16 -1.44 1.10
C PHE A 403 -28.12 -2.59 0.79
N ALA A 404 -27.59 -3.80 0.65
CA ALA A 404 -28.41 -5.00 0.45
C ALA A 404 -27.77 -6.22 1.13
N GLU A 405 -28.61 -7.16 1.55
CA GLU A 405 -28.14 -8.46 2.02
C GLU A 405 -27.62 -9.31 0.85
N PRO A 406 -26.51 -10.03 1.03
CA PRO A 406 -26.01 -10.99 0.05
C PRO A 406 -27.07 -12.03 -0.30
N LYS A 407 -27.23 -12.32 -1.59
CA LYS A 407 -28.15 -13.34 -2.08
C LYS A 407 -27.70 -13.86 -3.43
N ALA A 408 -27.79 -15.18 -3.65
CA ALA A 408 -27.44 -15.83 -4.91
C ALA A 408 -28.47 -15.55 -6.03
N VAL A 409 -28.62 -14.29 -6.40
CA VAL A 409 -29.56 -13.78 -7.42
C VAL A 409 -28.90 -12.68 -8.23
N SER A 410 -29.25 -12.58 -9.51
CA SER A 410 -28.81 -11.47 -10.37
C SER A 410 -29.55 -10.18 -10.01
N ASP A 411 -29.02 -9.45 -9.03
CA ASP A 411 -29.58 -8.20 -8.50
C ASP A 411 -28.43 -7.25 -8.14
N ALA A 412 -28.30 -6.15 -8.87
CA ALA A 412 -27.17 -5.25 -8.77
C ALA A 412 -27.60 -3.77 -8.76
N ALA A 413 -26.74 -2.93 -8.18
CA ALA A 413 -26.81 -1.48 -8.27
C ALA A 413 -25.92 -1.01 -9.42
N TYR A 414 -26.50 -0.36 -10.43
CA TYR A 414 -25.84 0.00 -11.69
C TYR A 414 -25.48 1.48 -11.74
N TYR A 415 -24.31 1.77 -12.31
CA TYR A 415 -23.76 3.11 -12.50
C TYR A 415 -23.49 3.38 -13.98
N LYS A 416 -24.04 4.48 -14.46
CA LYS A 416 -24.02 4.91 -15.87
C LYS A 416 -23.13 6.13 -16.05
N PHE A 417 -22.18 6.04 -16.98
CA PHE A 417 -21.23 7.12 -17.30
C PHE A 417 -21.31 7.50 -18.78
N ASN A 418 -21.04 8.77 -19.08
CA ASN A 418 -20.85 9.25 -20.45
C ASN A 418 -19.36 9.31 -20.78
N ILE A 419 -18.82 8.22 -21.32
CA ILE A 419 -17.39 8.11 -21.64
C ILE A 419 -17.09 8.92 -22.92
N PRO A 420 -16.20 9.93 -22.88
CA PRO A 420 -16.03 10.87 -23.99
C PRO A 420 -15.35 10.25 -25.20
N SER A 421 -14.47 9.27 -24.99
CA SER A 421 -13.72 8.58 -26.05
C SER A 421 -13.34 7.18 -25.62
N THR A 422 -13.31 6.23 -26.55
CA THR A 422 -12.85 4.87 -26.27
C THR A 422 -11.37 4.93 -25.87
N GLY A 423 -11.01 4.32 -24.75
CA GLY A 423 -9.65 4.43 -24.21
C GLY A 423 -9.53 3.82 -22.83
N ASN A 424 -8.36 3.97 -22.21
CA ASN A 424 -8.11 3.47 -20.87
C ASN A 424 -8.63 4.48 -19.84
N TYR A 425 -9.25 3.98 -18.79
CA TYR A 425 -9.76 4.78 -17.69
C TYR A 425 -9.46 4.09 -16.37
N ASP A 426 -9.06 4.88 -15.38
CA ASP A 426 -9.00 4.44 -14.01
C ASP A 426 -10.38 4.50 -13.38
N ILE A 427 -10.74 3.42 -12.68
CA ILE A 427 -12.01 3.34 -11.95
C ILE A 427 -11.68 3.30 -10.47
N TYR A 428 -12.34 4.18 -9.71
CA TYR A 428 -12.27 4.23 -8.26
C TYR A 428 -13.67 4.02 -7.69
N MET A 429 -13.75 3.34 -6.55
CA MET A 429 -14.96 3.17 -5.77
C MET A 429 -14.83 3.92 -4.45
N TRP A 430 -15.92 4.55 -4.00
CA TRP A 430 -16.08 5.06 -2.65
C TRP A 430 -17.16 4.23 -1.95
N TYR A 431 -16.95 3.95 -0.67
CA TYR A 431 -17.93 3.32 0.21
C TYR A 431 -17.61 3.66 1.67
N PRO A 432 -18.60 3.63 2.58
CA PRO A 432 -18.34 3.58 4.02
C PRO A 432 -17.82 2.19 4.42
N ALA A 433 -16.84 2.12 5.32
CA ALA A 433 -16.33 0.86 5.85
C ALA A 433 -16.94 0.54 7.21
N ASN A 434 -17.27 -0.73 7.41
CA ASN A 434 -17.77 -1.27 8.67
C ASN A 434 -17.54 -2.77 8.73
N SER A 435 -17.26 -3.33 9.91
CA SER A 435 -17.07 -4.78 10.10
C SER A 435 -18.30 -5.62 9.67
N GLY A 436 -19.51 -5.04 9.73
CA GLY A 436 -20.74 -5.67 9.25
C GLY A 436 -20.97 -5.62 7.74
N TYR A 437 -20.04 -5.05 6.96
CA TYR A 437 -20.13 -4.99 5.50
C TYR A 437 -19.38 -6.12 4.82
N ASN A 438 -19.67 -6.29 3.53
CA ASN A 438 -19.24 -7.42 2.75
C ASN A 438 -17.73 -7.39 2.44
N ASP A 439 -17.03 -8.44 2.85
CA ASP A 439 -15.58 -8.61 2.65
C ASP A 439 -15.20 -9.03 1.23
N ARG A 440 -16.18 -9.34 0.37
CA ARG A 440 -15.95 -9.80 -0.99
C ARG A 440 -17.01 -9.25 -1.95
N THR A 441 -17.24 -7.94 -1.92
CA THR A 441 -18.22 -7.28 -2.79
C THR A 441 -17.81 -7.40 -4.26
N PRO A 442 -18.62 -8.01 -5.14
CA PRO A 442 -18.35 -8.10 -6.56
C PRO A 442 -18.75 -6.79 -7.25
N VAL A 443 -17.76 -6.13 -7.85
CA VAL A 443 -17.93 -4.97 -8.72
C VAL A 443 -17.68 -5.43 -10.16
N VAL A 444 -18.75 -5.46 -10.96
CA VAL A 444 -18.70 -5.82 -12.38
C VAL A 444 -18.42 -4.57 -13.21
N ILE A 445 -17.41 -4.63 -14.07
CA ILE A 445 -16.98 -3.56 -14.96
C ILE A 445 -17.05 -4.05 -16.40
N TRP A 446 -17.82 -3.38 -17.25
CA TRP A 446 -17.92 -3.70 -18.68
C TRP A 446 -16.81 -2.99 -19.45
N GLN A 447 -15.67 -3.67 -19.62
CA GLN A 447 -14.57 -3.17 -20.45
C GLN A 447 -14.78 -3.53 -21.93
N ALA A 448 -14.15 -2.78 -22.83
CA ALA A 448 -14.13 -3.07 -24.26
C ALA A 448 -13.50 -4.44 -24.54
N ASN A 449 -14.13 -5.23 -25.39
CA ASN A 449 -13.58 -6.49 -25.85
C ASN A 449 -12.36 -6.26 -26.77
N SER A 450 -11.58 -7.31 -27.01
CA SER A 450 -10.34 -7.23 -27.82
C SER A 450 -10.58 -6.75 -29.26
N ALA A 451 -11.77 -6.99 -29.81
CA ALA A 451 -12.17 -6.51 -31.13
C ALA A 451 -12.55 -5.02 -31.17
N GLY A 452 -12.74 -4.38 -30.01
CA GLY A 452 -13.13 -2.97 -29.89
C GLY A 452 -14.57 -2.66 -30.30
N THR A 453 -15.39 -3.69 -30.59
CA THR A 453 -16.77 -3.56 -31.11
C THR A 453 -17.85 -3.85 -30.06
N GLY A 454 -17.47 -4.37 -28.89
CA GLY A 454 -18.40 -4.71 -27.80
C GLY A 454 -17.73 -4.68 -26.44
N THR A 455 -18.41 -5.21 -25.41
CA THR A 455 -17.91 -5.22 -24.03
C THR A 455 -17.86 -6.62 -23.44
N THR A 456 -16.88 -6.87 -22.59
CA THR A 456 -16.75 -8.08 -21.77
C THR A 456 -16.76 -7.68 -20.29
N PRO A 457 -17.58 -8.32 -19.43
CA PRO A 457 -17.58 -8.02 -18.00
C PRO A 457 -16.30 -8.55 -17.34
N VAL A 458 -15.74 -7.76 -16.43
CA VAL A 458 -14.69 -8.15 -15.47
C VAL A 458 -15.20 -7.89 -14.07
N THR A 459 -14.98 -8.84 -13.16
CA THR A 459 -15.36 -8.68 -11.76
C THR A 459 -14.14 -8.37 -10.91
N VAL A 460 -14.17 -7.24 -10.21
CA VAL A 460 -13.24 -6.89 -9.14
C VAL A 460 -13.90 -7.16 -7.80
N TYR A 461 -13.21 -7.81 -6.87
CA TYR A 461 -13.73 -8.07 -5.53
C TYR A 461 -13.19 -7.02 -4.54
N VAL A 462 -14.08 -6.38 -3.80
CA VAL A 462 -13.76 -5.29 -2.86
C VAL A 462 -14.14 -5.70 -1.45
N ASN A 463 -13.18 -5.59 -0.52
CA ASN A 463 -13.45 -5.76 0.90
C ASN A 463 -13.96 -4.44 1.51
N GLN A 464 -15.27 -4.37 1.76
CA GLN A 464 -15.93 -3.17 2.28
C GLN A 464 -15.84 -3.01 3.80
N ARG A 465 -15.08 -3.88 4.49
CA ARG A 465 -14.78 -3.72 5.92
C ARG A 465 -13.65 -2.72 6.18
N GLN A 466 -12.90 -2.37 5.15
CA GLN A 466 -11.69 -1.55 5.23
C GLN A 466 -11.65 -0.48 4.14
N ASN A 467 -10.81 0.53 4.32
CA ASN A 467 -10.56 1.61 3.34
C ASN A 467 -11.77 2.49 2.97
N GLY A 468 -12.80 2.52 3.81
CA GLY A 468 -13.96 3.38 3.58
C GLY A 468 -13.69 4.86 3.82
N GLY A 469 -14.53 5.73 3.26
CA GLY A 469 -14.38 7.18 3.37
C GLY A 469 -13.27 7.77 2.48
N ARG A 470 -12.82 7.01 1.46
CA ARG A 470 -11.83 7.44 0.46
C ARG A 470 -12.07 6.74 -0.88
N TRP A 471 -11.44 7.27 -1.93
CA TRP A 471 -11.45 6.66 -3.27
C TRP A 471 -10.48 5.46 -3.34
N VAL A 472 -11.02 4.26 -3.43
CA VAL A 472 -10.28 3.00 -3.61
C VAL A 472 -10.10 2.73 -5.11
N HIS A 473 -8.87 2.64 -5.59
CA HIS A 473 -8.59 2.32 -7.01
C HIS A 473 -8.88 0.85 -7.30
N LEU A 474 -9.71 0.57 -8.29
CA LEU A 474 -10.08 -0.78 -8.71
C LEU A 474 -9.25 -1.31 -9.87
N GLY A 475 -8.50 -0.45 -10.54
CA GLY A 475 -7.70 -0.77 -11.72
C GLY A 475 -7.96 0.14 -12.91
N THR A 476 -7.34 -0.21 -14.02
CA THR A 476 -7.45 0.50 -15.29
C THR A 476 -8.13 -0.37 -16.31
N PHE A 477 -9.19 0.15 -16.91
CA PHE A 477 -10.05 -0.59 -17.82
C PHE A 477 -10.17 0.17 -19.13
N ARG A 478 -10.10 -0.56 -20.24
CA ARG A 478 -10.39 0.04 -21.55
C ARG A 478 -11.90 0.19 -21.67
N LEU A 479 -12.45 1.40 -21.67
CA LEU A 479 -13.88 1.66 -21.79
C LEU A 479 -14.23 2.11 -23.21
N LEU A 480 -15.40 1.70 -23.70
CA LEU A 480 -15.96 2.24 -24.96
C LEU A 480 -16.56 3.62 -24.73
N ALA A 481 -16.41 4.53 -25.70
CA ALA A 481 -17.11 5.81 -25.71
C ALA A 481 -18.63 5.64 -25.63
N GLY A 482 -19.32 6.67 -25.12
CA GLY A 482 -20.77 6.79 -25.09
C GLY A 482 -21.38 6.67 -23.71
N ASP A 483 -22.69 6.86 -23.67
CA ASP A 483 -23.50 6.98 -22.46
C ASP A 483 -24.13 5.65 -22.04
N ARG A 484 -23.46 4.87 -21.18
CA ARG A 484 -23.84 3.48 -20.88
C ARG A 484 -23.57 3.08 -19.42
N GLU A 485 -24.26 2.05 -18.96
CA GLU A 485 -23.94 1.37 -17.71
C GLU A 485 -22.61 0.64 -17.90
N ILE A 486 -21.59 1.06 -17.13
CA ILE A 486 -20.24 0.49 -17.23
C ILE A 486 -19.80 -0.20 -15.95
N ILE A 487 -20.50 0.03 -14.84
CA ILE A 487 -20.16 -0.49 -13.52
C ILE A 487 -21.45 -0.99 -12.84
N ALA A 488 -21.37 -2.12 -12.15
CA ALA A 488 -22.43 -2.62 -11.27
C ALA A 488 -21.86 -3.22 -9.99
N VAL A 489 -22.52 -2.97 -8.86
CA VAL A 489 -22.24 -3.62 -7.59
C VAL A 489 -23.28 -4.72 -7.39
N SER A 490 -22.84 -5.98 -7.41
CA SER A 490 -23.71 -7.15 -7.30
C SER A 490 -23.89 -7.56 -5.84
N ARG A 491 -25.11 -7.95 -5.43
CA ARG A 491 -25.29 -8.60 -4.12
C ARG A 491 -25.16 -10.12 -4.17
N TRP A 492 -24.86 -10.70 -5.33
CA TRP A 492 -24.49 -12.10 -5.43
C TRP A 492 -23.00 -12.26 -5.13
N THR A 493 -22.73 -12.65 -3.90
CA THR A 493 -21.37 -12.87 -3.38
C THR A 493 -21.35 -14.03 -2.40
N SER A 494 -20.19 -14.66 -2.28
CA SER A 494 -19.88 -15.60 -1.21
C SER A 494 -19.39 -14.92 0.07
N GLY A 495 -19.13 -13.61 0.04
CA GLY A 495 -18.73 -12.82 1.21
C GLY A 495 -19.88 -12.61 2.20
N THR A 496 -19.54 -12.26 3.43
CA THR A 496 -20.49 -12.10 4.54
C THR A 496 -20.71 -10.63 4.92
N GLY A 497 -21.94 -10.27 5.32
CA GLY A 497 -22.29 -8.88 5.67
C GLY A 497 -22.90 -8.09 4.51
N TYR A 498 -23.43 -6.91 4.80
CA TYR A 498 -24.15 -6.09 3.82
C TYR A 498 -23.26 -5.62 2.67
N VAL A 499 -23.75 -5.73 1.45
CA VAL A 499 -23.11 -5.16 0.25
C VAL A 499 -23.53 -3.70 0.13
N ILE A 500 -22.56 -2.81 -0.03
CA ILE A 500 -22.75 -1.36 -0.09
C ILE A 500 -22.51 -0.83 -1.50
N ALA A 501 -23.39 0.06 -1.96
CA ALA A 501 -23.28 0.78 -3.21
C ALA A 501 -23.44 2.28 -2.95
N ASP A 502 -22.37 3.04 -3.16
CA ASP A 502 -22.28 4.47 -2.84
C ASP A 502 -21.86 5.28 -4.08
N ALA A 503 -20.55 5.45 -4.35
CA ALA A 503 -20.11 6.25 -5.50
C ALA A 503 -18.94 5.65 -6.27
N PHE A 504 -18.85 6.02 -7.56
CA PHE A 504 -17.73 5.70 -8.43
C PHE A 504 -17.15 6.95 -9.08
N ARG A 505 -15.82 6.98 -9.23
CA ARG A 505 -15.10 7.98 -10.01
C ARG A 505 -14.38 7.30 -11.15
N VAL A 506 -14.55 7.82 -12.35
CA VAL A 506 -13.85 7.36 -13.56
C VAL A 506 -12.95 8.50 -14.02
N VAL A 507 -11.70 8.20 -14.35
CA VAL A 507 -10.69 9.17 -14.77
C VAL A 507 -10.03 8.67 -16.05
N ARG A 508 -9.97 9.51 -17.08
CA ARG A 508 -9.31 9.18 -18.34
C ARG A 508 -7.81 9.00 -18.13
N ARG A 509 -7.26 7.92 -18.70
CA ARG A 509 -5.83 7.74 -18.88
C ARG A 509 -5.35 8.29 -20.23
#